data_AF-A0A1Q5GM17-F1
#
_entry.id   AF-A0A1Q5GM17-F1
#
_cell.length_a   1.000
_cell.length_b   1.000
_cell.length_c   1.000
_cell.angle_alpha   90.00
_cell.angle_beta   90.00
_cell.angle_gamma   90.00
#
_symmetry.space_group_name_H-M   'P 1'
#
loop_
_entity.id
_entity.type
_entity.pdbx_description
1 polymer ?
#
loop_
_entity_poly.entity_id
_entity_poly.type
_entity_poly.pdbx_seq_one_letter_code
_entity_poly.pdbx_strand_id
1 'polypeptide(L)'
;LWYVVPAPRAFDVKPLEYDLTPFAGILNDGREHRVEVSVAGVPEGQSGWSTPANVLVWQDENSRTVTGALTRHEESDPSNTTTHTPGPLHRQDTEGGHRLTVSGYLNTSHGRVVTTVGRTVANTSTHRWTEDENTDGLKARWSDDETVTVDGRGPARVTHTNRAYTVDGEITVDSADRLRTVITLGDHARTSTTRAGKRVSWSRLDDTYTGDAAWTLNVPRDQRRAVGTSGEHYRLIGSEGCYDRTIRTEQGTLTQDRRIC
;
A
#
# COMPACT_ATOMS: atom_id res chain seq x y z
N LEU A 1 12.76 5.83 -17.59
CA LEU A 1 12.38 5.06 -16.38
C LEU A 1 11.77 3.70 -16.71
N TRP A 2 10.62 3.60 -17.39
CA TRP A 2 9.84 2.35 -17.48
C TRP A 2 9.77 1.68 -18.85
N TYR A 3 10.86 1.66 -19.61
CA TYR A 3 10.82 1.05 -20.94
C TYR A 3 10.65 -0.48 -20.90
N VAL A 4 11.12 -1.14 -19.83
CA VAL A 4 11.20 -2.61 -19.76
C VAL A 4 10.83 -3.17 -18.39
N VAL A 5 11.23 -2.49 -17.32
CA VAL A 5 10.96 -2.91 -15.94
C VAL A 5 9.94 -1.96 -15.33
N PRO A 6 8.71 -2.44 -15.04
CA PRO A 6 7.70 -1.62 -14.38
C PRO A 6 8.09 -1.30 -12.94
N ALA A 7 7.53 -0.21 -12.42
CA ALA A 7 7.56 0.06 -10.99
C ALA A 7 6.68 -0.95 -10.21
N PRO A 8 6.93 -1.16 -8.90
CA PRO A 8 6.04 -1.91 -8.03
C PRO A 8 4.60 -1.42 -8.20
N ARG A 9 3.65 -2.36 -8.21
CA ARG A 9 2.20 -2.10 -8.37
C ARG A 9 1.76 -1.48 -9.70
N ALA A 10 2.63 -1.22 -10.67
CA ALA A 10 2.23 -0.55 -11.93
C ALA A 10 1.24 -1.38 -12.77
N PHE A 11 1.37 -2.71 -12.79
CA PHE A 11 0.45 -3.64 -13.46
C PHE A 11 -0.29 -4.59 -12.51
N ASP A 12 -0.02 -4.48 -11.21
CA ASP A 12 -0.62 -5.29 -10.14
C ASP A 12 -1.01 -4.37 -9.00
N VAL A 13 -1.99 -3.51 -9.28
CA VAL A 13 -2.55 -2.59 -8.28
C VAL A 13 -3.29 -3.41 -7.24
N LYS A 14 -2.70 -3.61 -6.06
CA LYS A 14 -3.41 -4.29 -4.97
C LYS A 14 -4.48 -3.37 -4.39
N PRO A 15 -5.68 -3.92 -4.10
CA PRO A 15 -6.70 -3.18 -3.40
C PRO A 15 -6.27 -2.87 -1.97
N LEU A 16 -6.91 -1.87 -1.37
CA LEU A 16 -6.98 -1.76 0.08
C LEU A 16 -8.01 -2.76 0.58
N GLU A 17 -7.57 -3.79 1.28
CA GLU A 17 -8.43 -4.79 1.89
C GLU A 17 -8.81 -4.36 3.31
N TYR A 18 -10.08 -4.48 3.68
CA TYR A 18 -10.58 -4.23 5.04
C TYR A 18 -11.36 -5.46 5.51
N ASP A 19 -10.98 -6.03 6.64
CA ASP A 19 -11.71 -7.15 7.24
C ASP A 19 -12.97 -6.63 7.97
N LEU A 20 -14.12 -6.79 7.31
CA LEU A 20 -15.43 -6.39 7.82
C LEU A 20 -16.11 -7.46 8.67
N THR A 21 -15.45 -8.61 8.93
CA THR A 21 -16.02 -9.70 9.72
C THR A 21 -16.56 -9.27 11.09
N PRO A 22 -15.94 -8.32 11.83
CA PRO A 22 -16.51 -7.81 13.08
C PRO A 22 -17.93 -7.21 12.94
N PHE A 23 -18.27 -6.67 11.76
CA PHE A 23 -19.58 -6.09 11.48
C PHE A 23 -20.61 -7.09 10.94
N ALA A 24 -20.21 -8.29 10.54
CA ALA A 24 -21.13 -9.24 9.91
C ALA A 24 -22.34 -9.61 10.81
N GLY A 25 -22.21 -9.49 12.14
CA GLY A 25 -23.32 -9.73 13.07
C GLY A 25 -24.48 -8.75 12.93
N ILE A 26 -24.22 -7.52 12.46
CA ILE A 26 -25.25 -6.50 12.20
C ILE A 26 -25.64 -6.40 10.72
N LEU A 27 -24.84 -6.96 9.82
CA LEU A 27 -25.11 -6.98 8.37
C LEU A 27 -25.88 -8.24 7.92
N ASN A 28 -25.98 -9.25 8.79
CA ASN A 28 -26.65 -10.53 8.49
C ASN A 28 -27.97 -10.70 9.26
N ASP A 29 -28.75 -9.64 9.36
CA ASP A 29 -30.05 -9.59 10.07
C ASP A 29 -31.27 -9.82 9.15
N GLY A 30 -31.05 -10.12 7.86
CA GLY A 30 -32.08 -10.33 6.86
C GLY A 30 -32.72 -9.04 6.30
N ARG A 31 -32.22 -7.87 6.68
CA ARG A 31 -32.67 -6.56 6.18
C ARG A 31 -31.76 -6.06 5.06
N GLU A 32 -32.24 -5.08 4.31
CA GLU A 32 -31.41 -4.35 3.36
C GLU A 32 -30.38 -3.48 4.10
N HIS A 33 -29.13 -3.52 3.62
CA HIS A 33 -28.01 -2.74 4.14
C HIS A 33 -27.39 -1.91 3.04
N ARG A 34 -26.90 -0.71 3.40
CA ARG A 34 -26.14 0.17 2.52
C ARG A 34 -24.69 0.22 3.01
N VAL A 35 -23.75 -0.10 2.12
CA VAL A 35 -22.31 0.04 2.35
C VAL A 35 -21.79 1.08 1.37
N GLU A 36 -21.12 2.10 1.89
CA GLU A 36 -20.62 3.23 1.10
C GLU A 36 -19.11 3.40 1.31
N VAL A 37 -18.43 3.84 0.25
CA VAL A 37 -17.00 4.15 0.29
C VAL A 37 -16.81 5.55 -0.26
N SER A 38 -16.25 6.44 0.56
CA SER A 38 -15.96 7.83 0.20
C SER A 38 -14.52 8.19 0.56
N VAL A 39 -14.00 9.24 -0.05
CA VAL A 39 -12.68 9.80 0.28
C VAL A 39 -12.89 10.96 1.23
N ALA A 40 -12.32 10.86 2.43
CA ALA A 40 -12.43 11.92 3.42
C ALA A 40 -11.89 13.26 2.87
N GLY A 41 -12.64 14.34 3.09
CA GLY A 41 -12.27 15.68 2.61
C GLY A 41 -12.56 15.96 1.13
N VAL A 42 -13.16 15.01 0.41
CA VAL A 42 -13.53 15.14 -1.00
C VAL A 42 -15.05 15.11 -1.13
N PRO A 43 -15.70 16.17 -1.63
CA PRO A 43 -17.12 16.15 -1.94
C PRO A 43 -17.50 15.00 -2.89
N GLU A 44 -18.67 14.42 -2.68
CA GLU A 44 -19.20 13.36 -3.54
C GLU A 44 -19.25 13.82 -5.01
N GLY A 45 -18.80 12.96 -5.93
CA GLY A 45 -18.79 13.24 -7.36
C GLY A 45 -17.63 14.11 -7.85
N GLN A 46 -16.69 14.52 -6.99
CA GLN A 46 -15.48 15.21 -7.44
C GLN A 46 -14.61 14.29 -8.31
N SER A 47 -14.25 14.76 -9.50
CA SER A 47 -13.35 14.06 -10.41
C SER A 47 -11.96 13.86 -9.79
N GLY A 48 -11.28 12.76 -10.13
CA GLY A 48 -9.92 12.47 -9.67
C GLY A 48 -9.83 11.31 -8.67
N TRP A 49 -10.96 10.83 -8.18
CA TRP A 49 -11.04 9.64 -7.33
C TRP A 49 -11.96 8.60 -7.96
N SER A 50 -11.50 7.35 -7.97
CA SER A 50 -12.31 6.19 -8.32
C SER A 50 -12.19 5.18 -7.17
N THR A 51 -13.32 4.82 -6.57
CA THR A 51 -13.40 3.92 -5.41
C THR A 51 -14.23 2.68 -5.74
N PRO A 52 -13.90 1.89 -6.79
CA PRO A 52 -14.62 0.66 -7.07
C PRO A 52 -14.45 -0.29 -5.88
N ALA A 53 -15.56 -0.73 -5.31
CA ALA A 53 -15.59 -1.59 -4.14
C ALA A 53 -16.08 -2.99 -4.52
N ASN A 54 -15.41 -4.01 -3.98
CA ASN A 54 -15.86 -5.39 -4.04
C ASN A 54 -16.04 -5.88 -2.60
N VAL A 55 -17.17 -6.53 -2.33
CA VAL A 55 -17.43 -7.17 -1.04
C VAL A 55 -17.28 -8.68 -1.22
N LEU A 56 -16.34 -9.26 -0.49
CA LEU A 56 -16.13 -10.71 -0.45
C LEU A 56 -16.79 -11.26 0.80
N VAL A 57 -17.60 -12.32 0.63
CA VAL A 57 -18.33 -12.96 1.73
C VAL A 57 -18.05 -14.46 1.73
N TRP A 58 -17.99 -15.02 2.94
CA TRP A 58 -17.98 -16.46 3.15
C TRP A 58 -19.28 -16.87 3.80
N GLN A 59 -19.92 -17.90 3.25
CA GLN A 59 -21.12 -18.49 3.81
C GLN A 59 -20.75 -19.59 4.81
N ASP A 60 -21.45 -19.64 5.94
CA ASP A 60 -21.36 -20.75 6.87
C ASP A 60 -21.94 -22.03 6.22
N GLU A 61 -21.20 -23.13 6.27
CA GLU A 61 -21.53 -24.36 5.54
C GLU A 61 -22.87 -24.98 5.97
N ASN A 62 -23.19 -24.90 7.27
CA ASN A 62 -24.34 -25.57 7.87
C ASN A 62 -25.37 -24.60 8.44
N SER A 63 -25.28 -23.31 8.12
CA SER A 63 -26.25 -22.30 8.53
C SER A 63 -26.55 -21.29 7.43
N ARG A 64 -27.85 -21.09 7.18
CA ARG A 64 -28.34 -20.03 6.28
C ARG A 64 -28.29 -18.65 6.92
N THR A 65 -28.22 -18.59 8.25
CA THR A 65 -28.21 -17.33 9.00
C THR A 65 -27.26 -17.47 10.18
N VAL A 66 -26.21 -16.66 10.21
CA VAL A 66 -25.36 -16.49 11.38
C VAL A 66 -25.79 -15.23 12.13
N THR A 67 -26.06 -15.36 13.43
CA THR A 67 -26.37 -14.21 14.29
C THR A 67 -25.08 -13.69 14.92
N GLY A 68 -25.08 -12.45 15.39
CA GLY A 68 -23.89 -11.89 16.01
C GLY A 68 -24.13 -10.54 16.62
N ALA A 69 -23.06 -9.90 17.07
CA ALA A 69 -23.07 -8.50 17.47
C ALA A 69 -21.70 -7.88 17.28
N LEU A 70 -21.70 -6.58 16.96
CA LEU A 70 -20.53 -5.72 17.11
C LEU A 70 -20.38 -5.40 18.60
N THR A 71 -19.20 -5.66 19.17
CA THR A 71 -18.92 -5.49 20.60
C THR A 71 -17.96 -4.35 20.89
N ARG A 72 -17.19 -3.91 19.91
CA ARG A 72 -16.26 -2.78 20.03
C ARG A 72 -16.14 -2.05 18.70
N HIS A 73 -16.17 -0.72 18.76
CA HIS A 73 -15.86 0.18 17.66
C HIS A 73 -15.16 1.41 18.25
N GLU A 74 -13.86 1.51 18.00
CA GLU A 74 -13.05 2.64 18.47
C GLU A 74 -12.18 3.13 17.33
N GLU A 75 -12.26 4.42 17.03
CA GLU A 75 -11.46 5.07 16.01
C GLU A 75 -10.85 6.37 16.55
N SER A 76 -9.70 6.76 15.99
CA SER A 76 -9.14 8.09 16.21
C SER A 76 -9.70 9.05 15.18
N ASP A 77 -9.75 10.35 15.48
CA ASP A 77 -9.93 11.33 14.41
C ASP A 77 -8.78 11.19 13.38
N PRO A 78 -9.06 11.28 12.06
CA PRO A 78 -8.02 11.33 11.05
C PRO A 78 -7.08 12.52 11.31
N SER A 79 -5.78 12.27 11.43
CA SER A 79 -4.78 13.33 11.46
C SER A 79 -4.38 13.70 10.02
N ASN A 80 -4.23 15.00 9.78
CA ASN A 80 -3.72 15.55 8.54
C ASN A 80 -3.05 16.89 8.85
N THR A 81 -1.72 16.93 8.75
CA THR A 81 -0.93 18.15 8.95
C THR A 81 -0.18 18.47 7.66
N THR A 82 -0.07 19.76 7.36
CA THR A 82 0.73 20.25 6.24
C THR A 82 1.52 21.46 6.71
N THR A 83 2.83 21.44 6.50
CA THR A 83 3.74 22.53 6.86
C THR A 83 4.52 22.96 5.64
N HIS A 84 4.37 24.22 5.24
CA HIS A 84 5.15 24.81 4.17
C HIS A 84 6.29 25.65 4.76
N THR A 85 7.51 25.40 4.28
CA THR A 85 8.70 26.20 4.59
C THR A 85 9.20 26.85 3.30
N PRO A 86 9.04 28.17 3.12
CA PRO A 86 9.54 28.87 1.94
C PRO A 86 11.06 29.00 1.96
N GLY A 87 11.67 29.09 0.79
CA GLY A 87 13.11 29.31 0.63
C GLY A 87 13.55 29.15 -0.82
N PRO A 88 14.86 29.26 -1.12
CA PRO A 88 15.39 28.98 -2.47
C PRO A 88 15.04 27.58 -2.97
N LEU A 89 14.92 26.63 -2.03
CA LEU A 89 14.27 25.34 -2.21
C LEU A 89 13.09 25.32 -1.24
N HIS A 90 11.89 25.52 -1.77
CA HIS A 90 10.65 25.37 -1.04
C HIS A 90 10.53 23.95 -0.51
N ARG A 91 9.84 23.81 0.62
CA ARG A 91 9.55 22.51 1.23
C ARG A 91 8.09 22.46 1.68
N GLN A 92 7.44 21.34 1.44
CA GLN A 92 6.14 20.99 2.00
C GLN A 92 6.23 19.63 2.67
N ASP A 93 6.01 19.60 3.98
CA ASP A 93 5.89 18.36 4.74
C ASP A 93 4.42 18.07 5.02
N THR A 94 3.99 16.84 4.77
CA THR A 94 2.65 16.37 5.09
C THR A 94 2.75 15.12 5.96
N GLU A 95 1.95 15.08 7.01
CA GLU A 95 1.77 13.88 7.82
C GLU A 95 0.28 13.55 7.90
N GLY A 96 -0.04 12.27 7.84
CA GLY A 96 -1.42 11.80 8.00
C GLY A 96 -1.47 10.49 8.76
N GLY A 97 -2.60 10.20 9.38
CA GLY A 97 -2.77 8.97 10.13
C GLY A 97 -4.18 8.73 10.64
N HIS A 98 -4.47 7.47 10.90
CA HIS A 98 -5.75 7.03 11.46
C HIS A 98 -5.58 5.68 12.14
N ARG A 99 -6.35 5.43 13.20
CA ARG A 99 -6.40 4.15 13.90
C ARG A 99 -7.85 3.70 14.06
N LEU A 100 -8.08 2.43 13.78
CA LEU A 100 -9.36 1.76 14.00
C LEU A 100 -9.12 0.49 14.83
N THR A 101 -10.00 0.21 15.78
CA THR A 101 -10.15 -1.13 16.33
C THR A 101 -11.60 -1.52 16.46
N VAL A 102 -11.95 -2.64 15.84
CA VAL A 102 -13.30 -3.20 15.83
C VAL A 102 -13.26 -4.64 16.30
N SER A 103 -14.28 -5.01 17.07
CA SER A 103 -14.49 -6.38 17.52
C SER A 103 -15.95 -6.74 17.43
N GLY A 104 -16.22 -7.97 17.04
CA GLY A 104 -17.56 -8.53 16.99
C GLY A 104 -17.51 -10.05 17.04
N TYR A 105 -18.65 -10.67 17.26
CA TYR A 105 -18.77 -12.12 17.24
C TYR A 105 -19.89 -12.58 16.32
N LEU A 106 -19.72 -13.78 15.78
CA LEU A 106 -20.71 -14.53 15.02
C LEU A 106 -20.97 -15.87 15.71
N ASN A 107 -22.23 -16.25 15.85
CA ASN A 107 -22.64 -17.60 16.23
C ASN A 107 -22.74 -18.43 14.95
N THR A 108 -21.66 -19.15 14.62
CA THR A 108 -21.57 -20.01 13.43
C THR A 108 -22.14 -21.40 13.72
N SER A 109 -22.32 -22.24 12.70
CA SER A 109 -22.73 -23.64 12.91
C SER A 109 -21.73 -24.45 13.75
N HIS A 110 -20.49 -23.97 13.84
CA HIS A 110 -19.39 -24.59 14.60
C HIS A 110 -19.13 -23.90 15.94
N GLY A 111 -20.06 -23.05 16.40
CA GLY A 111 -19.95 -22.29 17.64
C GLY A 111 -19.62 -20.82 17.43
N ARG A 112 -19.46 -20.09 18.54
CA ARG A 112 -19.18 -18.66 18.52
C ARG A 112 -17.75 -18.39 18.08
N VAL A 113 -17.57 -17.49 17.13
CA VAL A 113 -16.28 -16.96 16.69
C VAL A 113 -16.23 -15.46 16.97
N VAL A 114 -15.18 -15.00 17.65
CA VAL A 114 -14.90 -13.58 17.89
C VAL A 114 -13.80 -13.14 16.93
N THR A 115 -14.02 -12.04 16.21
CA THR A 115 -13.02 -11.43 15.34
C THR A 115 -12.74 -10.02 15.83
N THR A 116 -11.46 -9.70 16.03
CA THR A 116 -10.98 -8.37 16.37
C THR A 116 -9.98 -7.92 15.34
N VAL A 117 -10.23 -6.76 14.72
CA VAL A 117 -9.34 -6.12 13.74
C VAL A 117 -8.86 -4.81 14.34
N GLY A 118 -7.55 -4.67 14.51
CA GLY A 118 -6.89 -3.41 14.82
C GLY A 118 -6.06 -2.97 13.62
N ARG A 119 -6.19 -1.72 13.19
CA ARG A 119 -5.45 -1.19 12.05
C ARG A 119 -4.98 0.24 12.32
N THR A 120 -3.71 0.53 12.04
CA THR A 120 -3.15 1.87 12.05
C THR A 120 -2.55 2.18 10.70
N VAL A 121 -3.01 3.24 10.06
CA VAL A 121 -2.43 3.76 8.82
C VAL A 121 -1.73 5.08 9.08
N ALA A 122 -0.64 5.34 8.37
CA ALA A 122 0.05 6.62 8.42
C ALA A 122 0.69 6.97 7.07
N ASN A 123 0.88 8.26 6.84
CA ASN A 123 1.58 8.83 5.70
C ASN A 123 2.58 9.88 6.19
N THR A 124 3.78 9.89 5.63
CA THR A 124 4.68 11.05 5.69
C THR A 124 5.18 11.37 4.30
N SER A 125 5.20 12.65 3.93
CA SER A 125 5.82 13.10 2.69
C SER A 125 6.55 14.42 2.87
N THR A 126 7.68 14.55 2.20
CA THR A 126 8.42 15.79 2.03
C THR A 126 8.55 16.05 0.53
N HIS A 127 7.85 17.07 0.05
CA HIS A 127 7.98 17.62 -1.30
C HIS A 127 8.90 18.85 -1.24
N ARG A 128 9.80 18.98 -2.21
CA ARG A 128 10.74 20.10 -2.31
C ARG A 128 10.82 20.57 -3.74
N TRP A 129 10.83 21.88 -3.95
CA TRP A 129 10.95 22.44 -5.30
C TRP A 129 11.64 23.80 -5.32
N THR A 130 12.31 24.13 -6.41
CA THR A 130 12.80 25.50 -6.67
C THR A 130 11.68 26.34 -7.30
N GLU A 131 11.78 27.67 -7.24
CA GLU A 131 10.77 28.58 -7.79
C GLU A 131 10.50 28.37 -9.29
N ASP A 132 11.53 27.97 -10.03
CA ASP A 132 11.47 27.64 -11.46
C ASP A 132 11.10 26.17 -11.74
N GLU A 133 10.88 25.37 -10.69
CA GLU A 133 10.63 23.92 -10.72
C GLU A 133 11.71 23.11 -11.46
N ASN A 134 12.89 23.69 -11.69
CA ASN A 134 14.04 22.99 -12.26
C ASN A 134 14.63 21.97 -11.28
N THR A 135 14.21 21.97 -10.03
CA THR A 135 14.37 20.86 -9.09
C THR A 135 13.02 20.61 -8.46
N ASP A 136 12.51 19.39 -8.55
CA ASP A 136 11.30 18.93 -7.88
C ASP A 136 11.54 17.52 -7.33
N GLY A 137 11.45 17.34 -6.01
CA GLY A 137 11.70 16.08 -5.34
C GLY A 137 10.60 15.71 -4.35
N LEU A 138 10.17 14.44 -4.39
CA LEU A 138 9.23 13.86 -3.46
C LEU A 138 9.86 12.66 -2.74
N LYS A 139 9.90 12.75 -1.41
CA LYS A 139 10.17 11.62 -0.53
C LYS A 139 8.94 11.31 0.29
N ALA A 140 8.34 10.14 0.12
CA ALA A 140 7.11 9.76 0.78
C ALA A 140 7.13 8.32 1.30
N ARG A 141 6.36 8.07 2.36
CA ARG A 141 6.14 6.76 2.96
C ARG A 141 4.70 6.64 3.43
N TRP A 142 4.01 5.62 2.94
CA TRP A 142 2.73 5.16 3.46
C TRP A 142 2.97 3.87 4.25
N SER A 143 2.39 3.77 5.44
CA SER A 143 2.46 2.56 6.29
C SER A 143 1.08 2.11 6.72
N ASP A 144 0.91 0.79 6.80
CA ASP A 144 -0.32 0.12 7.24
C ASP A 144 0.04 -1.04 8.17
N ASP A 145 -0.36 -0.94 9.43
CA ASP A 145 -0.13 -1.94 10.46
C ASP A 145 -1.46 -2.54 10.90
N GLU A 146 -1.67 -3.82 10.62
CA GLU A 146 -2.93 -4.53 10.80
C GLU A 146 -2.72 -5.76 11.68
N THR A 147 -3.57 -5.92 12.69
CA THR A 147 -3.67 -7.13 13.50
C THR A 147 -5.10 -7.67 13.43
N VAL A 148 -5.24 -8.90 12.97
CA VAL A 148 -6.51 -9.66 12.99
C VAL A 148 -6.39 -10.81 13.97
N THR A 149 -7.27 -10.83 14.97
CA THR A 149 -7.39 -11.92 15.95
C THR A 149 -8.71 -12.63 15.75
N VAL A 150 -8.66 -13.95 15.55
CA VAL A 150 -9.83 -14.82 15.43
C VAL A 150 -9.80 -15.86 16.56
N ASP A 151 -10.84 -15.86 17.39
CA ASP A 151 -11.00 -16.76 18.54
C ASP A 151 -12.32 -17.53 18.47
N GLY A 152 -12.38 -18.74 19.05
CA GLY A 152 -13.60 -19.56 19.11
C GLY A 152 -13.55 -20.92 18.40
N ARG A 153 -12.44 -21.26 17.73
CA ARG A 153 -12.20 -22.58 17.09
C ARG A 153 -10.92 -23.24 17.62
N GLY A 154 -10.78 -23.26 18.95
CA GLY A 154 -9.55 -23.64 19.66
C GLY A 154 -8.67 -22.42 19.97
N PRO A 155 -7.34 -22.57 20.15
CA PRO A 155 -6.47 -21.44 20.47
C PRO A 155 -6.59 -20.34 19.42
N ALA A 156 -6.70 -19.09 19.89
CA ALA A 156 -6.81 -17.92 19.04
C ALA A 156 -5.71 -17.86 17.99
N ARG A 157 -6.09 -17.46 16.77
CA ARG A 157 -5.20 -17.20 15.65
C ARG A 157 -5.02 -15.69 15.54
N VAL A 158 -3.78 -15.22 15.56
CA VAL A 158 -3.44 -13.81 15.39
C VAL A 158 -2.59 -13.66 14.14
N THR A 159 -3.06 -12.89 13.16
CA THR A 159 -2.29 -12.49 11.98
C THR A 159 -1.92 -11.03 12.13
N HIS A 160 -0.62 -10.74 12.12
CA HIS A 160 -0.09 -9.38 12.06
C HIS A 160 0.48 -9.14 10.66
N THR A 161 0.10 -8.04 10.03
CA THR A 161 0.61 -7.60 8.73
C THR A 161 1.07 -6.15 8.83
N ASN A 162 2.34 -5.91 8.50
CA ASN A 162 2.91 -4.58 8.39
C ASN A 162 3.28 -4.32 6.93
N ARG A 163 2.72 -3.28 6.32
CA ARG A 163 2.93 -2.90 4.92
C ARG A 163 3.53 -1.50 4.86
N ALA A 164 4.39 -1.26 3.87
CA ALA A 164 4.91 0.07 3.59
C ALA A 164 5.17 0.26 2.11
N TYR A 165 4.70 1.39 1.57
CA TYR A 165 5.04 1.85 0.23
C TYR A 165 5.91 3.11 0.35
N THR A 166 6.99 3.20 -0.42
CA THR A 166 7.93 4.34 -0.37
C THR A 166 8.22 4.90 -1.74
N VAL A 167 8.35 6.22 -1.80
CA VAL A 167 8.81 6.98 -2.97
C VAL A 167 9.98 7.83 -2.53
N ASP A 168 11.06 7.84 -3.31
CA ASP A 168 12.16 8.79 -3.19
C ASP A 168 12.58 9.16 -4.61
N GLY A 169 12.06 10.28 -5.11
CA GLY A 169 12.24 10.69 -6.50
C GLY A 169 12.58 12.17 -6.63
N GLU A 170 13.36 12.50 -7.63
CA GLU A 170 13.74 13.86 -7.97
C GLU A 170 13.80 14.03 -9.49
N ILE A 171 13.25 15.14 -9.97
CA ILE A 171 13.40 15.65 -11.33
C ILE A 171 14.26 16.90 -11.25
N THR A 172 15.26 16.97 -12.13
CA THR A 172 16.10 18.16 -12.31
C THR A 172 16.14 18.57 -13.77
N VAL A 173 16.26 19.87 -14.02
CA VAL A 173 16.50 20.45 -15.34
C VAL A 173 17.72 21.36 -15.23
N ASP A 174 18.75 21.07 -16.02
CA ASP A 174 19.97 21.90 -16.05
C ASP A 174 19.88 23.06 -17.06
N SER A 175 20.91 23.91 -17.07
CA SER A 175 21.00 25.06 -17.97
C SER A 175 21.15 24.70 -19.46
N ALA A 176 21.37 23.42 -19.78
CA ALA A 176 21.40 22.89 -21.14
C ALA A 176 20.08 22.18 -21.50
N ASP A 177 19.00 22.47 -20.77
CA ASP A 177 17.68 21.86 -20.94
C ASP A 177 17.71 20.32 -20.77
N ARG A 178 18.68 19.78 -20.03
CA ARG A 178 18.72 18.34 -19.74
C ARG A 178 17.82 18.03 -18.54
N LEU A 179 16.67 17.44 -18.82
CA LEU A 179 15.83 16.86 -17.78
C LEU A 179 16.43 15.52 -17.33
N ARG A 180 16.61 15.34 -16.03
CA ARG A 180 16.96 14.06 -15.40
C ARG A 180 15.96 13.69 -14.32
N THR A 181 15.54 12.43 -14.30
CA THR A 181 14.71 11.85 -13.24
C THR A 181 15.50 10.73 -12.57
N VAL A 182 15.67 10.81 -11.26
CA VAL A 182 16.17 9.72 -10.42
C VAL A 182 15.05 9.31 -9.48
N ILE A 183 14.74 8.03 -9.39
CA ILE A 183 13.68 7.54 -8.50
C ILE A 183 14.04 6.20 -7.87
N THR A 184 13.62 6.02 -6.63
CA THR A 184 13.53 4.74 -5.95
C THR A 184 12.11 4.55 -5.45
N LEU A 185 11.54 3.38 -5.73
CA LEU A 185 10.23 2.97 -5.26
C LEU A 185 10.38 1.68 -4.45
N GLY A 186 9.59 1.53 -3.39
CA GLY A 186 9.62 0.35 -2.54
C GLY A 186 8.22 -0.10 -2.15
N ASP A 187 7.94 -1.39 -2.30
CA ASP A 187 6.77 -2.07 -1.75
C ASP A 187 7.22 -3.17 -0.80
N HIS A 188 6.91 -3.00 0.48
CA HIS A 188 7.36 -3.88 1.54
C HIS A 188 6.17 -4.40 2.34
N ALA A 189 6.18 -5.70 2.64
CA ALA A 189 5.21 -6.29 3.53
C ALA A 189 5.84 -7.35 4.42
N ARG A 190 5.36 -7.47 5.66
CA ARG A 190 5.71 -8.55 6.58
C ARG A 190 4.42 -9.07 7.19
N THR A 191 4.18 -10.37 7.03
CA THR A 191 3.03 -11.04 7.62
C THR A 191 3.50 -12.15 8.54
N SER A 192 2.87 -12.28 9.70
CA SER A 192 3.11 -13.38 10.63
C SER A 192 1.81 -13.83 11.25
N THR A 193 1.52 -15.13 11.15
CA THR A 193 0.39 -15.74 11.85
C THR A 193 0.91 -16.55 13.03
N THR A 194 0.32 -16.34 14.19
CA THR A 194 0.56 -17.14 15.40
C THR A 194 -0.71 -17.87 15.84
N ARG A 195 -0.54 -19.02 16.48
CA ARG A 195 -1.60 -19.79 17.14
C ARG A 195 -1.01 -20.42 18.40
N ALA A 196 -1.70 -20.27 19.54
CA ALA A 196 -1.20 -20.73 20.85
C ALA A 196 0.24 -20.25 21.15
N GLY A 197 0.55 -18.99 20.82
CA GLY A 197 1.88 -18.39 21.01
C GLY A 197 2.97 -18.89 20.05
N LYS A 198 2.68 -19.83 19.15
CA LYS A 198 3.64 -20.33 18.15
C LYS A 198 3.37 -19.71 16.79
N ARG A 199 4.42 -19.27 16.10
CA ARG A 199 4.32 -18.80 14.71
C ARG A 199 4.07 -19.97 13.77
N VAL A 200 2.92 -19.98 13.11
CA VAL A 200 2.48 -21.06 12.21
C VAL A 200 2.73 -20.75 10.74
N SER A 201 2.76 -19.47 10.36
CA SER A 201 3.17 -19.02 9.03
C SER A 201 3.76 -17.61 9.08
N TRP A 202 4.58 -17.27 8.10
CA TRP A 202 5.09 -15.92 7.90
C TRP A 202 5.50 -15.68 6.46
N SER A 203 5.56 -14.41 6.06
CA SER A 203 6.13 -13.96 4.80
C SER A 203 6.77 -12.59 4.95
N ARG A 204 7.71 -12.29 4.06
CA ARG A 204 8.36 -10.99 3.90
C ARG A 204 8.52 -10.70 2.41
N LEU A 205 7.88 -9.63 1.98
CA LEU A 205 8.02 -9.00 0.68
C LEU A 205 8.96 -7.79 0.81
N ASP A 206 9.97 -7.75 -0.04
CA ASP A 206 10.77 -6.56 -0.33
C ASP A 206 10.84 -6.45 -1.86
N ASP A 207 10.12 -5.49 -2.43
CA ASP A 207 10.16 -5.15 -3.84
C ASP A 207 10.70 -3.73 -3.99
N THR A 208 11.81 -3.55 -4.70
CA THR A 208 12.48 -2.26 -4.84
C THR A 208 12.83 -2.01 -6.30
N TYR A 209 12.37 -0.87 -6.81
CA TYR A 209 12.71 -0.36 -8.12
C TYR A 209 13.61 0.85 -8.01
N THR A 210 14.62 0.92 -8.88
CA THR A 210 15.43 2.12 -9.08
C THR A 210 15.42 2.51 -10.56
N GLY A 211 15.40 3.82 -10.81
CA GLY A 211 15.43 4.37 -12.16
C GLY A 211 16.24 5.65 -12.22
N ASP A 212 17.02 5.81 -13.29
CA ASP A 212 17.73 7.03 -13.64
C ASP A 212 17.56 7.23 -15.14
N ALA A 213 16.99 8.35 -15.55
CA ALA A 213 16.84 8.65 -16.97
C ALA A 213 17.00 10.13 -17.23
N ALA A 214 17.55 10.48 -18.38
CA ALA A 214 17.70 11.85 -18.80
C ALA A 214 17.42 12.03 -20.29
N TRP A 215 16.89 13.19 -20.67
CA TRP A 215 16.66 13.58 -22.06
C TRP A 215 16.68 15.11 -22.20
N THR A 216 16.95 15.60 -23.40
CA THR A 216 17.03 17.04 -23.69
C THR A 216 15.64 17.58 -24.03
N LEU A 217 15.18 18.57 -23.26
CA LEU A 217 13.93 19.30 -23.48
C LEU A 217 14.04 20.22 -24.69
N ASN A 218 12.90 20.78 -25.12
CA ASN A 218 12.82 21.87 -26.09
C ASN A 218 13.47 21.60 -27.47
N VAL A 219 13.81 20.35 -27.79
CA VAL A 219 14.34 19.92 -29.09
C VAL A 219 13.39 18.95 -29.80
N PRO A 220 13.48 18.83 -31.14
CA PRO A 220 12.80 17.79 -31.90
C PRO A 220 13.02 16.38 -31.33
N ARG A 221 12.05 15.48 -31.54
CA ARG A 221 12.02 14.15 -30.90
C ARG A 221 13.29 13.32 -31.16
N ASP A 222 13.78 13.35 -32.39
CA ASP A 222 15.01 12.71 -32.85
C ASP A 222 16.29 13.28 -32.20
N GLN A 223 16.21 14.48 -31.61
CA GLN A 223 17.31 15.18 -30.98
C GLN A 223 17.31 15.09 -29.45
N ARG A 224 16.27 14.48 -28.84
CA ARG A 224 16.13 14.38 -27.37
C ARG A 224 17.25 13.59 -26.69
N ARG A 225 17.98 12.73 -27.43
CA ARG A 225 19.15 11.95 -26.94
C ARG A 225 18.88 11.33 -25.56
N ALA A 226 17.79 10.57 -25.47
CA ALA A 226 17.37 9.98 -24.21
C ALA A 226 18.35 8.89 -23.77
N VAL A 227 18.66 8.87 -22.47
CA VAL A 227 19.40 7.79 -21.82
C VAL A 227 18.65 7.32 -20.58
N GLY A 228 18.80 6.07 -20.18
CA GLY A 228 18.33 5.63 -18.87
C GLY A 228 18.72 4.22 -18.49
N THR A 229 18.74 3.99 -17.19
CA THR A 229 18.91 2.70 -16.55
C THR A 229 17.75 2.45 -15.60
N SER A 230 17.38 1.19 -15.42
CA SER A 230 16.46 0.80 -14.36
C SER A 230 16.86 -0.54 -13.77
N GLY A 231 16.43 -0.78 -12.53
CA GLY A 231 16.57 -2.07 -11.89
C GLY A 231 15.39 -2.37 -10.99
N GLU A 232 15.09 -3.65 -10.83
CA GLU A 232 14.12 -4.16 -9.87
C GLU A 232 14.78 -5.29 -9.10
N HIS A 233 14.61 -5.28 -7.79
CA HIS A 233 14.91 -6.40 -6.93
C HIS A 233 13.64 -6.79 -6.19
N TYR A 234 13.05 -7.91 -6.62
CA TYR A 234 11.86 -8.47 -6.00
C TYR A 234 12.26 -9.67 -5.15
N ARG A 235 11.88 -9.65 -3.87
CA ARG A 235 12.09 -10.74 -2.92
C ARG A 235 10.83 -11.05 -2.13
N LEU A 236 10.35 -12.28 -2.23
CA LEU A 236 9.29 -12.85 -1.40
C LEU A 236 9.81 -14.12 -0.73
N ILE A 237 9.98 -14.06 0.59
CA ILE A 237 10.45 -15.20 1.38
C ILE A 237 9.48 -15.50 2.52
N GLY A 238 9.29 -16.76 2.87
CA GLY A 238 8.37 -17.12 3.93
C GLY A 238 8.20 -18.62 4.11
N SER A 239 7.15 -18.98 4.84
CA SER A 239 6.74 -20.37 5.05
C SER A 239 6.42 -21.13 3.76
N GLU A 240 6.06 -20.42 2.68
CA GLU A 240 5.69 -21.02 1.40
C GLU A 240 6.86 -21.12 0.41
N GLY A 241 8.05 -20.60 0.78
CA GLY A 241 9.25 -20.71 -0.04
C GLY A 241 10.03 -19.41 -0.16
N CYS A 242 10.79 -19.33 -1.25
CA CYS A 242 11.72 -18.25 -1.53
C CYS A 242 11.65 -17.92 -3.02
N TYR A 243 11.43 -16.66 -3.32
CA TYR A 243 11.61 -16.07 -4.63
C TYR A 243 12.43 -14.78 -4.46
N ASP A 244 13.53 -14.66 -5.19
CA ASP A 244 14.47 -13.54 -5.14
C ASP A 244 15.08 -13.35 -6.53
N ARG A 245 14.66 -12.29 -7.21
CA ARG A 245 15.07 -11.98 -8.59
C ARG A 245 15.49 -10.53 -8.73
N THR A 246 16.62 -10.32 -9.39
CA THR A 246 17.12 -9.00 -9.78
C THR A 246 17.10 -8.87 -11.30
N ILE A 247 16.46 -7.83 -11.80
CA ILE A 247 16.45 -7.46 -13.22
C ILE A 247 17.09 -6.07 -13.36
N ARG A 248 17.95 -5.86 -14.36
CA ARG A 248 18.52 -4.54 -14.69
C ARG A 248 18.48 -4.27 -16.18
N THR A 249 18.30 -3.01 -16.53
CA THR A 249 18.29 -2.57 -17.92
C THR A 249 19.11 -1.31 -18.12
N GLU A 250 19.66 -1.19 -19.31
CA GLU A 250 20.35 -0.01 -19.82
C GLU A 250 19.85 0.29 -21.22
N GLN A 251 19.40 1.53 -21.45
CA GLN A 251 18.80 1.98 -22.71
C GLN A 251 17.66 1.07 -23.22
N GLY A 252 16.85 0.53 -22.30
CA GLY A 252 15.77 -0.39 -22.64
C GLY A 252 16.22 -1.78 -23.08
N THR A 253 17.49 -2.14 -22.83
CA THR A 253 18.01 -3.50 -23.04
C THR A 253 18.27 -4.17 -21.70
N LEU A 254 17.86 -5.43 -21.56
CA LEU A 254 18.14 -6.24 -20.38
C LEU A 254 19.66 -6.50 -20.27
N THR A 255 20.28 -6.01 -19.20
CA THR A 255 21.71 -6.21 -18.91
C THR A 255 21.94 -7.21 -17.79
N GLN A 256 20.92 -7.48 -16.98
CA GLN A 256 20.96 -8.52 -15.98
C GLN A 256 19.59 -9.14 -15.75
N ASP A 257 19.57 -10.46 -15.62
CA ASP A 257 18.49 -11.23 -15.03
C ASP A 257 19.12 -12.31 -14.14
N ARG A 258 18.96 -12.15 -12.83
CA ARG A 258 19.55 -13.05 -11.84
C ARG A 258 18.48 -13.50 -10.86
N ARG A 259 18.29 -14.82 -10.79
CA ARG A 259 17.46 -15.49 -9.79
C ARG A 259 18.32 -16.22 -8.78
N ILE A 260 18.04 -16.05 -7.50
CA ILE A 260 18.75 -16.73 -6.39
C ILE A 260 17.93 -17.92 -5.91
N CYS A 261 16.64 -17.69 -5.71
CA CYS A 261 15.56 -18.63 -5.48
C CYS A 261 14.35 -18.07 -6.26
#